data_AF-K6UZV9-F1
#
_entry.id   AF-K6UZV9-F1
#
_cell.length_a   1.000
_cell.length_b   1.000
_cell.length_c   1.000
_cell.angle_alpha   90.00
_cell.angle_beta   90.00
_cell.angle_gamma   90.00
#
_symmetry.space_group_name_H-M   'P 1'
#
loop_
_entity.id
_entity.type
_entity.pdbx_description
1 polymer ?
#
loop_
_entity_poly.entity_id
_entity_poly.type
_entity_poly.pdbx_seq_one_letter_code
_entity_poly.pdbx_strand_id
1 'polypeptide(L)'
;MKKELKSILKECTNADQTAQEVAKGWCIANGKCGQNKRSGIDCFTFYYWLGNIVSENLKEKKELFSNIMRDIYNNGGVGTKGICSDMCPKINKEDFKKLMEVYNYTKIYNIINSRVRMHRGIYKEACRKYLKGIERTYESLNIPCTKERYSGSHCEELNNMFHRGRTVKKPSELGKEIFGKEWNWPVLGNYNNSSNNSSNNSKNSSNNSNNNGNNNNSNNNSNNNNSNYSNN
;
A
#
# COMPACT_ATOMS: atom_id res chain seq x y z
N MET A 1 12.76 -16.53 -22.16
CA MET A 1 12.07 -16.02 -20.96
C MET A 1 13.00 -15.47 -19.88
N LYS A 2 13.90 -16.28 -19.26
CA LYS A 2 14.74 -15.81 -18.14
C LYS A 2 15.67 -14.64 -18.51
N LYS A 3 16.27 -14.68 -19.72
CA LYS A 3 17.13 -13.61 -20.23
C LYS A 3 16.37 -12.29 -20.46
N GLU A 4 15.17 -12.33 -21.05
CA GLU A 4 14.35 -11.12 -21.22
C GLU A 4 13.91 -10.56 -19.86
N LEU A 5 13.46 -11.42 -18.94
CA LEU A 5 13.05 -11.00 -17.58
C LEU A 5 14.19 -10.32 -16.82
N LYS A 6 15.42 -10.85 -16.89
CA LYS A 6 16.59 -10.22 -16.27
C LYS A 6 16.81 -8.80 -16.80
N SER A 7 16.66 -8.59 -18.11
CA SER A 7 16.83 -7.28 -18.73
C SER A 7 15.74 -6.30 -18.26
N ILE A 8 14.49 -6.75 -18.16
CA ILE A 8 13.35 -5.95 -17.69
C ILE A 8 13.54 -5.58 -16.20
N LEU A 9 14.02 -6.53 -15.39
CA LEU A 9 14.19 -6.39 -13.94
C LEU A 9 15.54 -5.79 -13.53
N LYS A 10 16.30 -5.17 -14.45
CA LYS A 10 17.64 -4.61 -14.16
C LYS A 10 17.66 -3.55 -13.05
N GLU A 11 16.54 -2.86 -12.85
CA GLU A 11 16.37 -1.86 -11.79
C GLU A 11 15.98 -2.49 -10.43
N CYS A 12 15.82 -3.82 -10.36
CA CYS A 12 15.65 -4.54 -9.09
C CYS A 12 17.00 -4.80 -8.42
N THR A 13 17.01 -4.89 -7.08
CA THR A 13 18.22 -5.17 -6.28
C THR A 13 18.80 -6.56 -6.57
N ASN A 14 17.96 -7.58 -6.78
CA ASN A 14 18.36 -8.95 -7.06
C ASN A 14 17.82 -9.48 -8.40
N ALA A 15 18.05 -8.73 -9.49
CA ALA A 15 17.45 -8.98 -10.81
C ALA A 15 17.50 -10.45 -11.28
N ASP A 16 18.61 -11.16 -11.05
CA ASP A 16 18.76 -12.57 -11.42
C ASP A 16 17.85 -13.52 -10.63
N GLN A 17 17.71 -13.29 -9.34
CA GLN A 17 16.85 -14.09 -8.47
C GLN A 17 15.39 -13.75 -8.74
N THR A 18 15.05 -12.46 -8.82
CA THR A 18 13.69 -11.99 -9.15
C THR A 18 13.23 -12.57 -10.50
N ALA A 19 14.09 -12.56 -11.52
CA ALA A 19 13.77 -13.14 -12.83
C ALA A 19 13.50 -14.67 -12.76
N GLN A 20 14.23 -15.39 -11.90
CA GLN A 20 14.00 -16.83 -11.68
C GLN A 20 12.68 -17.09 -10.97
N GLU A 21 12.39 -16.31 -9.91
CA GLU A 21 11.14 -16.41 -9.17
C GLU A 21 9.94 -16.12 -10.07
N VAL A 22 9.99 -15.02 -10.84
CA VAL A 22 8.94 -14.66 -11.82
C VAL A 22 8.74 -15.76 -12.85
N ALA A 23 9.82 -16.28 -13.45
CA ALA A 23 9.72 -17.37 -14.43
C ALA A 23 9.08 -18.63 -13.83
N LYS A 24 9.46 -19.00 -12.59
CA LYS A 24 8.90 -20.16 -11.89
C LYS A 24 7.43 -19.96 -11.54
N GLY A 25 7.07 -18.80 -10.98
CA GLY A 25 5.68 -18.45 -10.65
C GLY A 25 4.78 -18.45 -11.88
N TRP A 26 5.25 -17.87 -12.99
CA TRP A 26 4.54 -17.90 -14.26
C TRP A 26 4.35 -19.33 -14.77
N CYS A 27 5.40 -20.15 -14.72
CA CYS A 27 5.31 -21.53 -15.18
C CYS A 27 4.30 -22.36 -14.37
N ILE A 28 4.20 -22.11 -13.07
CA ILE A 28 3.20 -22.72 -12.17
C ILE A 28 1.80 -22.23 -12.55
N ALA A 29 1.59 -20.92 -12.69
CA ALA A 29 0.28 -20.34 -13.03
C ALA A 29 -0.27 -20.88 -14.37
N ASN A 30 0.60 -21.24 -15.31
CA ASN A 30 0.22 -21.78 -16.62
C ASN A 30 0.22 -23.30 -16.72
N GLY A 31 0.51 -24.02 -15.62
CA GLY A 31 0.59 -25.48 -15.61
C GLY A 31 1.64 -26.07 -16.55
N LYS A 32 2.67 -25.29 -16.95
CA LYS A 32 3.70 -25.72 -17.91
C LYS A 32 4.91 -26.41 -17.26
N CYS A 33 5.03 -26.35 -15.93
CA CYS A 33 6.18 -26.91 -15.20
C CYS A 33 5.94 -28.30 -14.59
N GLY A 34 5.08 -29.13 -15.20
CA GLY A 34 5.03 -30.58 -14.96
C GLY A 34 4.58 -31.05 -13.57
N GLN A 35 4.28 -30.14 -12.62
CA GLN A 35 3.62 -30.51 -11.38
C GLN A 35 2.12 -30.56 -11.64
N ASN A 36 1.49 -31.71 -11.34
CA ASN A 36 0.04 -31.96 -11.31
C ASN A 36 -0.73 -30.65 -11.22
N LYS A 37 -1.59 -30.34 -12.21
CA LYS A 37 -2.44 -29.15 -12.28
C LYS A 37 -2.95 -28.78 -10.89
N ARG A 38 -2.18 -28.00 -10.13
CA ARG A 38 -2.67 -27.38 -8.91
C ARG A 38 -3.71 -26.43 -9.45
N SER A 39 -4.95 -26.62 -9.00
CA SER A 39 -6.11 -25.79 -9.32
C SER A 39 -5.65 -24.36 -9.60
N GLY A 40 -5.83 -23.93 -10.86
CA GLY A 40 -5.09 -22.83 -11.46
C GLY A 40 -5.04 -21.60 -10.56
N ILE A 41 -3.82 -21.08 -10.35
CA ILE A 41 -3.65 -19.74 -9.79
C ILE A 41 -4.36 -18.78 -10.75
N ASP A 42 -5.43 -18.13 -10.28
CA ASP A 42 -6.16 -17.17 -11.09
C ASP A 42 -5.27 -15.96 -11.45
N CYS A 43 -5.61 -15.26 -12.52
CA CYS A 43 -4.79 -14.14 -12.99
C CYS A 43 -4.68 -12.99 -12.00
N PHE A 44 -5.70 -12.79 -11.18
CA PHE A 44 -5.66 -11.80 -10.11
C PHE A 44 -4.57 -12.17 -9.09
N THR A 45 -4.55 -13.43 -8.67
CA THR A 45 -3.60 -13.96 -7.68
C THR A 45 -2.19 -13.86 -8.23
N PHE A 46 -1.99 -14.22 -9.50
CA PHE A 46 -0.70 -14.08 -10.16
C PHE A 46 -0.27 -12.60 -10.27
N TYR A 47 -1.18 -11.70 -10.66
CA TYR A 47 -0.88 -10.28 -10.80
C TYR A 47 -0.45 -9.63 -9.49
N TYR A 48 -1.19 -9.87 -8.40
CA TYR A 48 -0.84 -9.33 -7.09
C TYR A 48 0.44 -9.94 -6.53
N TRP A 49 0.65 -11.24 -6.71
CA TRP A 49 1.91 -11.90 -6.35
C TRP A 49 3.10 -11.31 -7.11
N LEU A 50 2.99 -11.19 -8.44
CA LEU A 50 4.04 -10.65 -9.30
C LEU A 50 4.38 -9.21 -8.91
N GLY A 51 3.36 -8.37 -8.78
CA GLY A 51 3.56 -6.98 -8.40
C GLY A 51 4.13 -6.83 -6.99
N ASN A 52 3.84 -7.73 -6.05
CA ASN A 52 4.50 -7.74 -4.74
C ASN A 52 6.00 -8.00 -4.87
N ILE A 53 6.37 -9.07 -5.59
CA ILE A 53 7.77 -9.43 -5.84
C ILE A 53 8.53 -8.27 -6.50
N VAL A 54 7.94 -7.65 -7.54
CA VAL A 54 8.54 -6.48 -8.20
C VAL A 54 8.64 -5.31 -7.23
N SER A 55 7.58 -4.99 -6.49
CA SER A 55 7.53 -3.88 -5.55
C SER A 55 8.58 -4.00 -4.43
N GLU A 56 8.79 -5.19 -3.89
CA GLU A 56 9.77 -5.44 -2.82
C GLU A 56 11.22 -5.32 -3.31
N ASN A 57 11.48 -5.73 -4.56
CA ASN A 57 12.83 -5.75 -5.12
C ASN A 57 13.18 -4.49 -5.94
N LEU A 58 12.19 -3.67 -6.32
CA LEU A 58 12.42 -2.43 -7.07
C LEU A 58 13.14 -1.41 -6.20
N LYS A 59 14.27 -0.89 -6.73
CA LYS A 59 15.03 0.24 -6.15
C LYS A 59 14.14 1.48 -6.00
N GLU A 60 14.65 2.55 -5.39
CA GLU A 60 13.88 3.72 -4.94
C GLU A 60 12.99 4.42 -6.00
N LYS A 61 13.19 4.15 -7.29
CA LYS A 61 12.42 4.70 -8.41
C LYS A 61 11.01 4.09 -8.52
N LYS A 62 10.12 4.50 -7.62
CA LYS A 62 8.69 4.10 -7.57
C LYS A 62 7.96 4.27 -8.92
N GLU A 63 8.32 5.29 -9.69
CA GLU A 63 7.74 5.60 -11.00
C GLU A 63 8.01 4.52 -12.07
N LEU A 64 9.00 3.65 -11.87
CA LEU A 64 9.31 2.58 -12.82
C LEU A 64 8.41 1.36 -12.67
N PHE A 65 7.63 1.27 -11.60
CA PHE A 65 6.84 0.08 -11.28
C PHE A 65 5.87 -0.30 -12.41
N SER A 66 5.07 0.65 -12.90
CA SER A 66 4.10 0.40 -13.97
C SER A 66 4.78 -0.05 -15.27
N ASN A 67 5.90 0.58 -15.62
CA ASN A 67 6.67 0.22 -16.81
C ASN A 67 7.22 -1.21 -16.71
N ILE A 68 7.79 -1.58 -15.55
CA ILE A 68 8.32 -2.92 -15.32
C ILE A 68 7.21 -3.96 -15.37
N MET A 69 6.08 -3.72 -14.70
CA MET A 69 4.93 -4.63 -14.74
C MET A 69 4.46 -4.83 -16.19
N ARG A 70 4.23 -3.74 -16.92
CA ARG A 70 3.83 -3.78 -18.32
C ARG A 70 4.83 -4.55 -19.18
N ASP A 71 6.12 -4.33 -19.00
CA ASP A 71 7.16 -4.99 -19.79
C ASP A 71 7.25 -6.50 -19.47
N ILE A 72 7.02 -6.92 -18.23
CA ILE A 72 6.91 -8.34 -17.87
C ILE A 72 5.73 -8.98 -18.59
N TYR A 73 4.56 -8.34 -18.59
CA TYR A 73 3.38 -8.84 -19.31
C TYR A 73 3.60 -8.86 -20.83
N ASN A 74 4.12 -7.80 -21.43
CA ASN A 74 4.26 -7.71 -22.89
C ASN A 74 5.44 -8.54 -23.43
N ASN A 75 6.60 -8.43 -22.78
CA ASN A 75 7.89 -8.90 -23.32
C ASN A 75 8.48 -10.07 -22.51
N GLY A 76 8.10 -10.23 -21.24
CA GLY A 76 8.54 -11.33 -20.38
C GLY A 76 7.93 -12.69 -20.72
N GLY A 77 7.09 -12.77 -21.76
CA GLY A 77 6.39 -14.00 -22.16
C GLY A 77 5.26 -14.41 -21.23
N VAL A 78 4.81 -13.48 -20.39
CA VAL A 78 3.67 -13.63 -19.47
C VAL A 78 2.35 -13.33 -20.19
N GLY A 79 2.28 -12.32 -21.04
CA GLY A 79 1.06 -11.98 -21.80
C GLY A 79 0.87 -12.77 -23.09
N THR A 80 1.91 -13.43 -23.62
CA THR A 80 1.95 -13.93 -25.01
C THR A 80 1.10 -15.17 -25.30
N LYS A 81 0.33 -15.70 -24.33
CA LYS A 81 -0.64 -16.79 -24.57
C LYS A 81 -2.06 -16.49 -24.07
N GLY A 82 -2.38 -15.22 -23.81
CA GLY A 82 -3.75 -14.81 -23.49
C GLY A 82 -4.31 -15.33 -22.17
N ILE A 83 -3.46 -15.84 -21.27
CA ILE A 83 -3.93 -16.41 -20.00
C ILE A 83 -4.14 -15.29 -18.98
N CYS A 84 -3.16 -14.39 -18.77
CA CYS A 84 -3.30 -13.24 -17.86
C CYS A 84 -2.81 -11.95 -18.51
N SER A 85 -3.56 -10.86 -18.33
CA SER A 85 -3.22 -9.51 -18.79
C SER A 85 -2.80 -8.60 -17.64
N ASP A 86 -2.08 -7.53 -17.97
CA ASP A 86 -1.80 -6.45 -17.03
C ASP A 86 -3.12 -5.73 -16.69
N MET A 87 -3.61 -5.95 -15.47
CA MET A 87 -4.93 -5.47 -15.04
C MET A 87 -4.93 -3.97 -14.76
N CYS A 88 -3.81 -3.39 -14.34
CA CYS A 88 -3.72 -1.95 -14.08
C CYS A 88 -2.45 -1.34 -14.67
N PRO A 89 -2.36 -1.15 -16.01
CA PRO A 89 -1.09 -0.80 -16.68
C PRO A 89 -0.45 0.54 -16.30
N LYS A 90 -1.20 1.41 -15.61
CA LYS A 90 -0.77 2.75 -15.20
C LYS A 90 -0.69 2.91 -13.68
N ILE A 91 -0.83 1.83 -12.92
CA ILE A 91 -0.82 1.90 -11.46
C ILE A 91 0.60 2.19 -10.95
N ASN A 92 0.74 3.18 -10.06
CA ASN A 92 2.00 3.40 -9.35
C ASN A 92 2.19 2.35 -8.25
N LYS A 93 3.40 2.27 -7.69
CA LYS A 93 3.77 1.27 -6.66
C LYS A 93 2.92 1.39 -5.39
N GLU A 94 2.64 2.62 -4.94
CA GLU A 94 1.87 2.90 -3.72
C GLU A 94 0.42 2.44 -3.85
N ASP A 95 -0.26 2.83 -4.93
CA ASP A 95 -1.64 2.47 -5.18
C ASP A 95 -1.78 0.99 -5.50
N PHE A 96 -0.77 0.38 -6.11
CA PHE A 96 -0.70 -1.09 -6.25
C PHE A 96 -0.71 -1.78 -4.89
N LYS A 97 0.12 -1.33 -3.94
CA LYS A 97 0.17 -1.92 -2.59
C LYS A 97 -1.18 -1.81 -1.87
N LYS A 98 -1.82 -0.64 -1.94
CA LYS A 98 -3.16 -0.43 -1.38
C LYS A 98 -4.18 -1.35 -2.04
N LEU A 99 -4.15 -1.46 -3.37
CA LEU A 99 -5.10 -2.29 -4.10
C LEU A 99 -4.91 -3.78 -3.76
N MET A 100 -3.65 -4.21 -3.58
CA MET A 100 -3.30 -5.54 -3.11
C MET A 100 -3.79 -5.81 -1.68
N GLU A 101 -3.71 -4.85 -0.76
CA GLU A 101 -4.26 -5.00 0.59
C GLU A 101 -5.78 -5.24 0.56
N VAL A 102 -6.51 -4.49 -0.28
CA VAL A 102 -7.95 -4.67 -0.47
C VAL A 102 -8.25 -6.03 -1.12
N TYR A 103 -7.47 -6.44 -2.11
CA TYR A 103 -7.57 -7.76 -2.71
C TYR A 103 -7.37 -8.88 -1.67
N ASN A 104 -6.32 -8.79 -0.85
CA ASN A 104 -6.03 -9.77 0.20
C ASN A 104 -7.19 -9.88 1.19
N TYR A 105 -7.80 -8.75 1.56
CA TYR A 105 -9.04 -8.75 2.34
C TYR A 105 -10.14 -9.59 1.68
N THR A 106 -10.37 -9.46 0.37
CA THR A 106 -11.39 -10.27 -0.33
C THR A 106 -11.12 -11.77 -0.23
N LYS A 107 -9.84 -12.18 -0.26
CA LYS A 107 -9.43 -13.59 -0.15
C LYS A 107 -9.62 -14.16 1.25
N ILE A 108 -9.45 -13.34 2.30
CA ILE A 108 -9.64 -13.77 3.69
C ILE A 108 -11.00 -13.37 4.29
N TYR A 109 -11.90 -12.81 3.49
CA TYR A 109 -13.21 -12.32 3.92
C TYR A 109 -14.00 -13.37 4.72
N ASN A 110 -14.10 -14.60 4.21
CA ASN A 110 -14.83 -15.69 4.88
C ASN A 110 -14.19 -16.08 6.23
N ILE A 111 -12.86 -15.98 6.34
CA ILE A 111 -12.13 -16.26 7.59
C ILE A 111 -12.44 -15.17 8.61
N ILE A 112 -12.40 -13.89 8.22
CA ILE A 112 -12.73 -12.78 9.12
C ILE A 112 -14.19 -12.89 9.57
N ASN A 113 -15.11 -13.05 8.61
CA ASN A 113 -16.54 -13.12 8.89
C ASN A 113 -16.88 -14.29 9.83
N SER A 114 -16.26 -15.47 9.62
CA SER A 114 -16.50 -16.64 10.49
C SER A 114 -15.82 -16.50 11.86
N ARG A 115 -14.55 -16.10 11.93
CA ARG A 115 -13.80 -16.03 13.20
C ARG A 115 -14.40 -15.02 14.16
N VAL A 116 -14.81 -13.84 13.69
CA VAL A 116 -15.40 -12.83 14.59
C VAL A 116 -16.78 -13.27 15.09
N ARG A 117 -17.56 -13.98 14.25
CA ARG A 117 -18.87 -14.52 14.66
C ARG A 117 -18.73 -15.64 15.68
N MET A 118 -17.76 -16.53 15.51
CA MET A 118 -17.59 -17.73 16.36
C MET A 118 -16.83 -17.45 17.66
N HIS A 119 -15.83 -16.57 17.65
CA HIS A 119 -14.94 -16.33 18.80
C HIS A 119 -15.14 -14.92 19.34
N ARG A 120 -16.39 -14.63 19.76
CA ARG A 120 -16.77 -13.33 20.33
C ARG A 120 -15.88 -13.00 21.53
N GLY A 121 -14.97 -12.04 21.37
CA GLY A 121 -14.09 -11.55 22.43
C GLY A 121 -12.62 -11.52 22.03
N ILE A 122 -12.01 -12.69 21.78
CA ILE A 122 -10.54 -12.83 21.65
C ILE A 122 -9.99 -12.07 20.44
N TYR A 123 -10.66 -12.17 19.29
CA TYR A 123 -10.21 -11.53 18.05
C TYR A 123 -10.94 -10.22 17.73
N LYS A 124 -11.86 -9.78 18.61
CA LYS A 124 -12.77 -8.67 18.31
C LYS A 124 -12.00 -7.39 17.99
N GLU A 125 -11.06 -7.01 18.85
CA GLU A 125 -10.29 -5.78 18.64
C GLU A 125 -9.29 -5.88 17.49
N ALA A 126 -8.60 -7.01 17.35
CA ALA A 126 -7.67 -7.23 16.24
C ALA A 126 -8.39 -7.18 14.88
N CYS A 127 -9.55 -7.83 14.76
CA CYS A 127 -10.36 -7.79 13.55
C CYS A 127 -10.94 -6.39 13.30
N ARG A 128 -11.38 -5.68 14.35
CA ARG A 128 -11.86 -4.29 14.21
C ARG A 128 -10.76 -3.37 13.71
N LYS A 129 -9.56 -3.46 14.30
CA LYS A 129 -8.36 -2.71 13.88
C LYS A 129 -7.99 -3.02 12.44
N TYR A 130 -7.95 -4.30 12.07
CA TYR A 130 -7.68 -4.73 10.70
C TYR A 130 -8.71 -4.16 9.70
N LEU A 131 -10.01 -4.34 9.96
CA LEU A 131 -11.07 -3.86 9.08
C LEU A 131 -11.08 -2.33 8.96
N LYS A 132 -10.76 -1.59 10.04
CA LYS A 132 -10.59 -0.13 9.98
C LYS A 132 -9.40 0.28 9.14
N GLY A 133 -8.30 -0.48 9.19
CA GLY A 133 -7.16 -0.28 8.29
C GLY A 133 -7.58 -0.43 6.82
N ILE A 134 -8.22 -1.55 6.49
CA ILE A 134 -8.67 -1.81 5.12
C ILE A 134 -9.76 -0.83 4.66
N GLU A 135 -10.66 -0.37 5.55
CA GLU A 135 -11.64 0.69 5.24
C GLU A 135 -10.93 1.95 4.76
N ARG A 136 -9.94 2.44 5.52
CA ARG A 136 -9.15 3.63 5.13
C ARG A 136 -8.40 3.42 3.82
N THR A 137 -7.79 2.25 3.63
CA THR A 137 -7.10 1.89 2.38
C THR A 137 -8.08 1.92 1.20
N TYR A 138 -9.24 1.26 1.33
CA TYR A 138 -10.30 1.25 0.32
C TYR A 138 -10.80 2.66 0.00
N GLU A 139 -11.11 3.47 1.01
CA GLU A 139 -11.58 4.85 0.83
C GLU A 139 -10.55 5.70 0.10
N SER A 140 -9.27 5.60 0.47
CA SER A 140 -8.20 6.36 -0.19
C SER A 140 -8.06 6.04 -1.68
N LEU A 141 -8.30 4.79 -2.08
CA LEU A 141 -8.33 4.35 -3.48
C LEU A 141 -9.63 4.75 -4.19
N ASN A 142 -10.75 4.75 -3.47
CA ASN A 142 -12.07 4.98 -4.04
C ASN A 142 -12.39 6.47 -4.23
N ILE A 143 -11.76 7.38 -3.45
CA ILE A 143 -11.97 8.83 -3.57
C ILE A 143 -11.77 9.31 -5.01
N PRO A 144 -10.64 9.02 -5.69
CA PRO A 144 -10.47 9.37 -7.10
C PRO A 144 -11.57 8.80 -8.00
N CYS A 145 -11.97 7.54 -7.78
CA CYS A 145 -12.98 6.83 -8.59
C CYS A 145 -14.39 7.43 -8.49
N THR A 146 -14.71 8.13 -7.41
CA THR A 146 -16.03 8.77 -7.21
C THR A 146 -16.12 10.18 -7.80
N LYS A 147 -15.00 10.79 -8.17
CA LYS A 147 -15.00 12.09 -8.83
C LYS A 147 -15.31 11.91 -10.30
N GLU A 148 -16.28 12.68 -10.81
CA GLU A 148 -16.65 12.67 -12.22
C GLU A 148 -15.39 12.84 -13.07
N ARG A 149 -15.11 11.85 -13.94
CA ARG A 149 -14.01 11.74 -14.93
C ARG A 149 -12.82 10.83 -14.61
N TYR A 150 -12.75 10.15 -13.46
CA TYR A 150 -11.67 9.17 -13.24
C TYR A 150 -12.15 7.71 -13.34
N SER A 151 -12.01 7.14 -14.54
CA SER A 151 -12.28 5.72 -14.86
C SER A 151 -10.97 4.94 -15.08
N GLY A 152 -10.01 5.08 -14.16
CA GLY A 152 -8.76 4.33 -14.22
C GLY A 152 -8.99 2.82 -14.07
N SER A 153 -8.09 1.99 -14.62
CA SER A 153 -8.19 0.53 -14.51
C SER A 153 -8.17 0.01 -13.07
N HIS A 154 -7.56 0.74 -12.14
CA HIS A 154 -7.63 0.38 -10.71
C HIS A 154 -9.04 0.59 -10.13
N CYS A 155 -9.83 1.54 -10.64
CA CYS A 155 -11.21 1.76 -10.21
C CYS A 155 -12.11 0.64 -10.69
N GLU A 156 -11.92 0.20 -11.94
CA GLU A 156 -12.60 -0.98 -12.48
C GLU A 156 -12.28 -2.21 -11.64
N GLU A 157 -11.01 -2.44 -11.34
CA GLU A 157 -10.57 -3.56 -10.51
C GLU A 157 -11.17 -3.50 -9.09
N LEU A 158 -11.12 -2.33 -8.44
CA LEU A 158 -11.72 -2.11 -7.14
C LEU A 158 -13.24 -2.36 -7.16
N ASN A 159 -13.93 -1.93 -8.21
CA ASN A 159 -15.35 -2.19 -8.38
C ASN A 159 -15.61 -3.68 -8.60
N ASN A 160 -14.80 -4.38 -9.40
CA ASN A 160 -14.94 -5.80 -9.67
C ASN A 160 -14.81 -6.63 -8.39
N MET A 161 -13.95 -6.22 -7.45
CA MET A 161 -13.83 -6.87 -6.14
C MET A 161 -15.16 -6.91 -5.36
N PHE A 162 -15.98 -5.86 -5.46
CA PHE A 162 -17.19 -5.66 -4.66
C PHE A 162 -18.48 -5.53 -5.50
N HIS A 163 -18.46 -5.99 -6.76
CA HIS A 163 -19.63 -5.92 -7.63
C HIS A 163 -20.84 -6.65 -7.04
N ARG A 164 -22.04 -6.13 -7.31
CA ARG A 164 -23.32 -6.72 -6.88
C ARG A 164 -23.39 -8.19 -7.30
N GLY A 165 -23.65 -9.09 -6.34
CA GLY A 165 -23.69 -10.54 -6.55
C GLY A 165 -22.51 -11.30 -5.95
N ARG A 166 -21.43 -10.62 -5.53
CA ARG A 166 -20.38 -11.24 -4.72
C ARG A 166 -20.78 -11.30 -3.25
N THR A 167 -20.34 -12.35 -2.55
CA THR A 167 -20.55 -12.53 -1.10
C THR A 167 -19.67 -11.61 -0.25
N VAL A 168 -18.62 -11.04 -0.85
CA VAL A 168 -17.66 -10.16 -0.16
C VAL A 168 -18.24 -8.75 -0.03
N LYS A 169 -18.46 -8.32 1.21
CA LYS A 169 -18.91 -6.97 1.55
C LYS A 169 -17.73 -5.99 1.63
N LYS A 170 -18.00 -4.70 1.43
CA LYS A 170 -16.99 -3.67 1.71
C LYS A 170 -16.56 -3.73 3.18
N PRO A 171 -15.33 -3.32 3.53
CA PRO A 171 -14.84 -3.37 4.91
C PRO A 171 -15.77 -2.63 5.90
N SER A 172 -16.31 -1.47 5.49
CA SER A 172 -17.23 -0.67 6.30
C SER A 172 -18.59 -1.35 6.52
N GLU A 173 -19.10 -2.05 5.50
CA GLU A 173 -20.35 -2.81 5.57
C GLU A 173 -20.21 -4.02 6.50
N LEU A 174 -19.13 -4.80 6.33
CA LEU A 174 -18.84 -5.93 7.22
C LEU A 174 -18.59 -5.46 8.66
N GLY A 175 -17.85 -4.36 8.83
CA GLY A 175 -17.59 -3.77 10.13
C GLY A 175 -18.87 -3.40 10.87
N LYS A 176 -19.81 -2.72 10.19
CA LYS A 176 -21.12 -2.37 10.76
C LYS A 176 -21.95 -3.61 11.12
N GLU A 177 -21.92 -4.63 10.27
CA GLU A 177 -22.63 -5.90 10.53
C GLU A 177 -22.09 -6.65 11.76
N ILE A 178 -20.76 -6.68 11.91
CA ILE A 178 -20.11 -7.45 12.98
C ILE A 178 -20.12 -6.70 14.32
N PHE A 179 -19.81 -5.40 14.30
CA PHE A 179 -19.57 -4.61 15.52
C PHE A 179 -20.72 -3.67 15.88
N GLY A 180 -21.71 -3.50 15.00
CA GLY A 180 -22.86 -2.62 15.23
C GLY A 180 -22.41 -1.21 15.60
N LYS A 181 -22.87 -0.71 16.75
CA LYS A 181 -22.56 0.63 17.26
C LYS A 181 -21.07 0.83 17.58
N GLU A 182 -20.35 -0.23 17.93
CA GLU A 182 -18.92 -0.16 18.27
C GLU A 182 -18.02 0.03 17.05
N TRP A 183 -18.54 -0.10 15.82
CA TRP A 183 -17.77 0.13 14.60
C TRP A 183 -17.21 1.55 14.51
N ASN A 184 -17.97 2.53 15.02
CA ASN A 184 -17.58 3.94 14.96
C ASN A 184 -16.73 4.38 16.15
N TRP A 185 -16.48 3.48 17.11
CA TRP A 185 -15.60 3.81 18.23
C TRP A 185 -14.15 3.92 17.77
N PRO A 186 -13.35 4.79 18.39
CA PRO A 186 -11.91 4.82 18.16
C PRO A 186 -11.31 3.42 18.41
N VAL A 187 -10.45 2.99 17.49
CA VAL A 187 -9.60 1.81 17.72
C VAL A 187 -8.53 2.22 18.72
N LEU A 188 -8.43 1.51 19.84
CA LEU A 188 -7.46 1.85 20.88
C LEU A 188 -6.06 1.54 20.35
N GLY A 189 -5.20 2.57 20.29
CA GLY A 189 -3.80 2.47 19.87
C GLY A 189 -3.55 2.77 18.39
N ASN A 190 -3.44 4.06 18.06
CA ASN A 190 -2.64 4.60 16.95
C ASN A 190 -2.15 6.02 17.33
N TYR A 191 -0.99 6.12 17.98
CA TYR A 191 -0.13 7.31 17.87
C TYR A 191 0.90 7.01 16.77
N ASN A 192 1.04 7.96 15.83
CA ASN A 192 2.05 8.11 14.79
C ASN A 192 1.98 7.22 13.53
N ASN A 193 1.46 7.79 12.45
CA ASN A 193 2.34 8.29 11.38
C ASN A 193 1.54 9.21 10.44
N SER A 194 1.50 10.51 10.78
CA SER A 194 1.20 11.59 9.85
C SER A 194 1.77 12.89 10.41
N SER A 195 3.07 13.07 10.26
CA SER A 195 3.69 14.39 10.38
C SER A 195 4.56 14.59 9.15
N ASN A 196 4.00 15.28 8.16
CA ASN A 196 4.63 16.41 7.48
C ASN A 196 3.66 16.95 6.43
N ASN A 197 2.78 17.84 6.88
CA ASN A 197 2.51 19.13 6.24
C ASN A 197 1.32 19.78 6.93
N SER A 198 1.59 20.84 7.69
CA SER A 198 0.82 22.08 7.60
C SER A 198 1.51 23.15 8.44
N SER A 199 2.30 23.97 7.75
CA SER A 199 2.59 25.33 8.20
C SER A 199 1.38 26.22 7.89
N ASN A 200 1.06 27.07 8.85
CA ASN A 200 0.40 28.37 8.74
C ASN A 200 -1.07 28.42 8.32
N ASN A 201 -1.95 28.59 9.32
CA ASN A 201 -2.64 29.87 9.50
C ASN A 201 -3.54 29.83 10.74
N SER A 202 -3.26 30.68 11.73
CA SER A 202 -4.26 31.27 12.62
C SER A 202 -3.63 32.42 13.42
N LYS A 203 -3.95 33.65 13.00
CA LYS A 203 -3.87 34.86 13.83
C LYS A 203 -5.23 35.08 14.50
N ASN A 204 -5.17 35.74 15.66
CA ASN A 204 -6.23 36.31 16.49
C ASN A 204 -6.94 35.32 17.43
N SER A 205 -7.19 35.62 18.71
CA SER A 205 -6.91 36.81 19.50
C SER A 205 -7.22 36.53 20.99
N SER A 206 -6.58 37.31 21.86
CA SER A 206 -7.13 37.86 23.12
C SER A 206 -7.14 37.04 24.41
N ASN A 207 -6.27 37.50 25.32
CA ASN A 207 -6.58 38.13 26.63
C ASN A 207 -6.04 37.46 27.91
N ASN A 208 -5.16 38.25 28.55
CA ASN A 208 -5.07 38.60 29.98
C ASN A 208 -4.70 37.53 31.03
N SER A 209 -3.49 37.68 31.59
CA SER A 209 -3.26 38.36 32.89
C SER A 209 -2.21 37.69 33.78
N ASN A 210 -1.29 38.56 34.25
CA ASN A 210 -0.61 38.58 35.55
C ASN A 210 0.66 37.75 35.80
N ASN A 211 1.78 38.49 35.76
CA ASN A 211 2.71 38.79 36.86
C ASN A 211 3.18 37.64 37.79
N ASN A 212 4.48 37.34 37.66
CA ASN A 212 5.55 37.47 38.67
C ASN A 212 6.80 36.85 38.00
N GLY A 213 8.00 37.41 37.99
CA GLY A 213 8.64 38.37 38.88
C GLY A 213 10.08 37.86 39.08
N ASN A 214 11.05 38.75 38.88
CA ASN A 214 12.44 38.69 39.35
C ASN A 214 13.47 37.82 38.59
N ASN A 215 14.34 38.53 37.86
CA ASN A 215 15.71 38.90 38.29
C ASN A 215 16.79 38.71 37.21
N ASN A 216 17.16 39.86 36.62
CA ASN A 216 18.50 40.38 36.37
C ASN A 216 19.65 39.34 36.37
N ASN A 217 20.27 39.03 35.23
CA ASN A 217 21.17 39.86 34.42
C ASN A 217 22.52 40.10 35.12
N SER A 218 23.58 39.53 34.55
CA SER A 218 24.97 39.90 34.79
C SER A 218 25.82 39.57 33.57
N ASN A 219 26.31 40.65 32.97
CA ASN A 219 27.69 40.87 32.55
C ASN A 219 28.29 40.12 31.34
N ASN A 220 28.48 40.94 30.29
CA ASN A 220 29.79 41.42 29.81
C ASN A 220 30.43 40.81 28.55
N ASN A 221 30.71 41.78 27.65
CA ASN A 221 31.91 42.02 26.86
C ASN A 221 32.26 41.12 25.66
N SER A 222 31.89 41.65 24.50
CA SER A 222 32.77 42.18 23.45
C SER A 222 34.28 41.89 23.48
N ASN A 223 34.72 41.42 22.31
CA ASN A 223 35.95 41.75 21.58
C ASN A 223 37.31 41.31 22.15
N ASN A 224 38.03 40.47 21.38
CA ASN A 224 39.16 41.00 20.59
C ASN A 224 39.69 40.04 19.51
N ASN A 225 40.22 40.68 18.47
CA ASN A 225 41.05 40.24 17.35
C ASN A 225 42.23 39.32 17.80
N ASN A 226 42.95 38.55 16.97
CA ASN A 226 43.57 38.91 15.68
C ASN A 226 44.34 37.70 15.09
N SER A 227 44.53 37.73 13.76
CA SER A 227 45.73 37.34 12.98
C SER A 227 46.26 35.89 12.91
N ASN A 228 46.19 35.36 11.67
CA ASN A 228 47.26 34.80 10.84
C ASN A 228 48.41 34.01 11.48
N TYR A 229 48.68 32.80 10.95
CA TYR A 229 49.98 32.45 10.35
C TYR A 229 49.85 31.23 9.41
N SER A 230 50.51 31.34 8.25
CA SER A 230 50.72 30.29 7.25
C SER A 230 51.98 29.46 7.53
N ASN A 231 52.04 28.30 6.87
CA ASN A 231 53.20 27.40 6.59
C ASN A 231 53.61 26.51 7.79
N ASN A 232 53.80 25.19 7.66
CA ASN A 232 54.19 24.32 6.53
C ASN A 232 53.29 23.08 6.39
#